data_AF-A0A7W6RG75-F1
#
_entry.id   AF-A0A7W6RG75-F1
#
_cell.length_a   1.000
_cell.length_b   1.000
_cell.length_c   1.000
_cell.angle_alpha   90.00
_cell.angle_beta   90.00
_cell.angle_gamma   90.00
#
_symmetry.space_group_name_H-M   'P 1'
#
loop_
_entity.id
_entity.type
_entity.pdbx_description
1 polymer ?
#
loop_
_entity_poly.entity_id
_entity_poly.type
_entity_poly.pdbx_seq_one_letter_code
_entity_poly.pdbx_strand_id
1 'polypeptide(L)'
;MDLNDFAVGAAYEDGFTLMLSEDCGVKLRAAGSDKAQKVRERLWEPYSSFREIPDGIRAKLNARWIAEGLVVEWVGPWKVDGKPLPTDVAEVAKILARPALKPLATRLLQASLNDENFRAGKEAAAEKN
;
A
#
# COMPACT_ATOMS: atom_id res chain seq x y z
N MET A 1 -4.70 7.73 16.75
CA MET A 1 -5.50 7.15 15.66
C MET A 1 -5.66 5.69 16.01
N ASP A 2 -6.88 5.25 16.32
CA ASP A 2 -7.15 3.85 16.64
C ASP A 2 -7.03 3.05 15.35
N LEU A 3 -6.20 2.00 15.37
CA LEU A 3 -5.80 1.27 14.16
C LEU A 3 -6.80 0.17 13.79
N ASN A 4 -7.94 0.04 14.46
CA ASN A 4 -8.74 -1.19 14.37
C ASN A 4 -9.96 -1.13 13.43
N ASP A 5 -10.47 0.05 13.05
CA ASP A 5 -11.63 0.17 12.17
C ASP A 5 -11.27 0.77 10.82
N PHE A 6 -10.87 -0.09 9.88
CA PHE A 6 -10.69 0.30 8.47
C PHE A 6 -11.69 -0.43 7.60
N ALA A 7 -12.29 0.28 6.65
CA ALA A 7 -13.29 -0.26 5.75
C ALA A 7 -12.71 -0.50 4.35
N VAL A 8 -13.10 -1.62 3.72
CA VAL A 8 -12.83 -1.87 2.29
C VAL A 8 -13.88 -1.11 1.48
N GLY A 9 -13.44 -0.10 0.74
CA GLY A 9 -14.23 0.72 -0.18
C GLY A 9 -14.21 0.19 -1.63
N ALA A 10 -14.64 1.03 -2.56
CA ALA A 10 -14.91 0.64 -3.95
C ALA A 10 -13.72 -0.05 -4.65
N ALA A 11 -14.02 -1.12 -5.41
CA ALA A 11 -13.08 -1.77 -6.31
C ALA A 11 -12.82 -0.93 -7.58
N TYR A 12 -11.63 -1.10 -8.13
CA TYR A 12 -11.22 -0.60 -9.45
C TYR A 12 -10.36 -1.66 -10.14
N GLU A 13 -9.92 -1.40 -11.37
CA GLU A 13 -9.12 -2.37 -12.14
C GLU A 13 -7.89 -2.87 -11.34
N ASP A 14 -7.92 -4.16 -10.99
CA ASP A 14 -6.95 -4.88 -10.14
C ASP A 14 -6.77 -4.38 -8.70
N GLY A 15 -7.74 -3.68 -8.11
CA GLY A 15 -7.60 -3.08 -6.79
C GLY A 15 -8.87 -2.78 -6.00
N PHE A 16 -8.68 -2.31 -4.77
CA PHE A 16 -9.75 -1.79 -3.89
C PHE A 16 -9.28 -0.54 -3.16
N THR A 17 -10.22 0.24 -2.64
CA THR A 17 -9.91 1.42 -1.82
C THR A 17 -9.90 1.01 -0.35
N LEU A 18 -8.78 1.06 0.34
CA LEU A 18 -8.73 0.90 1.80
C LEU A 18 -9.06 2.25 2.47
N MET A 19 -10.23 2.37 3.07
CA MET A 19 -10.61 3.55 3.85
C MET A 19 -9.98 3.47 5.23
N LEU A 20 -9.19 4.50 5.56
CA LEU A 20 -8.49 4.61 6.84
C LEU A 20 -9.22 5.54 7.84
N SER A 21 -10.18 6.32 7.33
CA SER A 21 -11.12 7.17 8.06
C SER A 21 -12.29 7.50 7.13
N GLU A 22 -13.25 8.29 7.60
CA GLU A 22 -14.42 8.73 6.80
C GLU A 22 -14.01 9.45 5.50
N ASP A 23 -12.99 10.32 5.56
CA ASP A 23 -12.57 11.16 4.42
C ASP A 23 -11.22 10.75 3.80
N CYS A 24 -10.46 9.84 4.41
CA CYS A 24 -9.12 9.46 3.92
C CYS A 24 -9.03 7.96 3.65
N GLY A 25 -8.57 7.60 2.46
CA GLY A 25 -8.34 6.23 2.04
C GLY A 25 -7.14 6.08 1.11
N VAL A 26 -6.83 4.84 0.75
CA VAL A 26 -5.73 4.49 -0.16
C VAL A 26 -6.23 3.48 -1.17
N LYS A 27 -6.16 3.82 -2.46
CA LYS A 27 -6.39 2.85 -3.54
C LYS A 27 -5.19 1.91 -3.61
N LEU A 28 -5.44 0.64 -3.35
CA LEU A 28 -4.45 -0.43 -3.32
C LEU A 28 -4.69 -1.45 -4.41
N ARG A 29 -3.62 -1.77 -5.13
CA ARG A 29 -3.55 -2.86 -6.09
C ARG A 29 -3.25 -4.18 -5.37
N ALA A 30 -3.68 -5.29 -5.97
CA ALA A 30 -3.25 -6.62 -5.58
C ALA A 30 -1.73 -6.76 -5.68
N ALA A 31 -1.12 -7.32 -4.64
CA ALA A 31 0.30 -7.66 -4.65
C ALA A 31 0.64 -8.65 -5.77
N GLY A 32 -0.32 -9.50 -6.17
CA GLY A 32 -0.21 -10.42 -7.29
C GLY A 32 -0.31 -9.81 -8.68
N SER A 33 -0.66 -8.51 -8.81
CA SER A 33 -0.78 -7.87 -10.12
C SER A 33 0.56 -7.74 -10.86
N ASP A 34 0.54 -7.79 -12.19
CA ASP A 34 1.73 -7.67 -13.03
C ASP A 34 2.55 -6.41 -12.72
N LYS A 35 1.87 -5.27 -12.48
CA LYS A 35 2.54 -4.01 -12.11
C LYS A 35 3.23 -4.12 -10.75
N ALA A 36 2.58 -4.70 -9.75
CA ALA A 36 3.17 -4.86 -8.43
C ALA A 36 4.36 -5.84 -8.46
N GLN A 37 4.24 -6.95 -9.20
CA GLN A 37 5.31 -7.94 -9.32
C GLN A 37 6.52 -7.39 -10.07
N LYS A 38 6.35 -6.70 -11.20
CA LYS A 38 7.46 -6.06 -11.93
C LYS A 38 8.25 -5.06 -11.08
N VAL A 39 7.54 -4.26 -10.26
CA VAL A 39 8.19 -3.32 -9.33
C VAL A 39 8.96 -4.08 -8.25
N ARG A 40 8.38 -5.15 -7.69
CA ARG A 40 9.04 -6.00 -6.70
C ARG A 40 10.30 -6.65 -7.28
N GLU A 41 10.21 -7.26 -8.47
CA GLU A 41 11.34 -7.88 -9.15
C GLU A 41 12.48 -6.88 -9.34
N ARG A 42 12.19 -5.71 -9.92
CA ARG A 42 13.18 -4.63 -10.10
C ARG A 42 13.84 -4.19 -8.79
N LEU A 43 13.06 -4.09 -7.71
CA LEU A 43 13.56 -3.63 -6.41
C LEU A 43 14.42 -4.70 -5.71
N TRP A 44 14.10 -5.98 -5.87
CA TRP A 44 14.81 -7.10 -5.23
C TRP A 44 15.93 -7.69 -6.10
N GLU A 45 15.94 -7.44 -7.41
CA GLU A 45 16.95 -7.92 -8.36
C GLU A 45 18.40 -7.65 -7.90
N PRO A 46 18.77 -6.44 -7.41
CA PRO A 46 20.12 -6.17 -6.91
C PRO A 46 20.52 -7.01 -5.69
N TYR A 47 19.53 -7.60 -5.01
CA TYR A 47 19.70 -8.41 -3.80
C TYR A 47 19.43 -9.89 -4.07
N SER A 48 19.23 -10.31 -5.32
CA SER A 48 18.92 -11.70 -5.69
C SER A 48 20.02 -12.69 -5.28
N SER A 49 21.28 -12.24 -5.20
CA SER A 49 22.43 -13.03 -4.76
C SER A 49 22.61 -13.06 -3.24
N PHE A 50 21.84 -12.30 -2.47
CA PHE A 50 21.93 -12.29 -1.02
C PHE A 50 21.26 -13.54 -0.46
N ARG A 51 21.98 -14.28 0.39
CA ARG A 51 21.40 -15.40 1.15
C ARG A 51 20.27 -14.94 2.06
N GLU A 52 20.41 -13.76 2.66
CA GLU A 52 19.40 -13.12 3.46
C GLU A 52 19.52 -11.59 3.32
N ILE A 53 18.41 -10.91 3.08
CA ILE A 53 18.37 -9.44 3.00
C ILE A 53 18.22 -8.89 4.42
N PRO A 54 19.14 -8.03 4.89
CA PRO A 54 19.04 -7.42 6.21
C PRO A 54 17.70 -6.72 6.44
N ASP A 55 17.17 -6.80 7.66
CA ASP A 55 15.85 -6.27 8.01
C ASP A 55 15.65 -4.79 7.67
N GLY A 56 16.67 -3.96 7.90
CA GLY A 56 16.63 -2.54 7.58
C GLY A 56 16.53 -2.27 6.07
N ILE A 57 17.12 -3.13 5.25
CA ILE A 57 17.02 -3.06 3.78
C ILE A 57 15.67 -3.59 3.33
N ARG A 58 15.24 -4.74 3.88
CA ARG A 58 13.93 -5.35 3.60
C ARG A 58 12.78 -4.39 3.90
N ALA A 59 12.84 -3.66 5.02
CA ALA A 59 11.85 -2.65 5.37
C ALA A 59 11.79 -1.50 4.35
N LYS A 60 12.95 -1.03 3.86
CA LYS A 60 13.02 0.01 2.82
C LYS A 60 12.49 -0.48 1.47
N LEU A 61 12.83 -1.71 1.09
CA LEU A 61 12.33 -2.34 -0.14
C LEU A 61 10.80 -2.49 -0.09
N ASN A 62 10.26 -2.94 1.04
CA ASN A 62 8.81 -3.02 1.25
C ASN A 62 8.15 -1.64 1.17
N ALA A 63 8.72 -0.61 1.81
CA ALA A 63 8.18 0.75 1.75
C ALA A 63 8.16 1.31 0.31
N ARG A 64 9.21 1.06 -0.47
CA ARG A 64 9.26 1.40 -1.90
C ARG A 64 8.26 0.60 -2.73
N TRP A 65 8.15 -0.69 -2.48
CA TRP A 65 7.19 -1.54 -3.19
C TRP A 65 5.76 -1.11 -2.93
N ILE A 66 5.43 -0.75 -1.69
CA ILE A 66 4.12 -0.20 -1.33
C ILE A 66 3.89 1.09 -2.11
N ALA A 67 4.82 2.05 -2.08
CA ALA A 67 4.63 3.34 -2.73
C ALA A 67 4.58 3.25 -4.27
N GLU A 68 5.44 2.43 -4.90
CA GLU A 68 5.61 2.35 -6.36
C GLU A 68 4.70 1.29 -7.03
N GLY A 69 4.43 0.20 -6.33
CA GLY A 69 3.78 -0.99 -6.90
C GLY A 69 2.35 -1.23 -6.42
N LEU A 70 2.09 -0.97 -5.14
CA LEU A 70 0.81 -1.31 -4.50
C LEU A 70 -0.15 -0.13 -4.41
N VAL A 71 0.34 1.04 -3.99
CA VAL A 71 -0.47 2.25 -3.89
C VAL A 71 -0.69 2.82 -5.28
N VAL A 72 -1.96 3.01 -5.63
CA VAL A 72 -2.38 3.63 -6.89
C VAL A 72 -2.72 5.09 -6.68
N GLU A 73 -3.42 5.40 -5.59
CA GLU A 73 -3.86 6.76 -5.28
C GLU A 73 -4.11 6.94 -3.79
N TRP A 74 -3.80 8.13 -3.28
CA TRP A 74 -4.17 8.56 -1.94
C TRP A 74 -5.47 9.35 -2.02
N VAL A 75 -6.55 8.84 -1.41
CA VAL A 75 -7.89 9.45 -1.46
C VAL A 75 -8.06 10.35 -0.25
N GLY A 76 -8.48 11.60 -0.47
CA GLY A 76 -8.77 12.56 0.60
C GLY A 76 -7.59 13.44 1.04
N PRO A 77 -7.78 14.30 2.04
CA PRO A 77 -6.77 15.26 2.50
C PRO A 77 -5.70 14.57 3.37
N TRP A 78 -4.80 13.84 2.71
CA TRP A 78 -3.70 13.16 3.37
C TRP A 78 -2.70 14.14 3.99
N LYS A 79 -2.52 14.04 5.31
CA LYS A 79 -1.52 14.82 6.04
C LYS A 79 -0.62 13.92 6.89
N VAL A 80 0.68 14.14 6.79
CA VAL A 80 1.71 13.54 7.66
C VAL A 80 2.43 14.69 8.35
N ASP A 81 2.50 14.64 9.69
CA ASP A 81 3.09 15.71 10.50
C ASP A 81 2.50 17.11 10.22
N GLY A 82 1.19 17.17 9.95
CA GLY A 82 0.47 18.40 9.62
C GLY A 82 0.70 18.94 8.19
N LYS A 83 1.52 18.27 7.38
CA LYS A 83 1.80 18.64 5.98
C LYS A 83 1.10 17.70 5.01
N PRO A 84 0.64 18.19 3.84
CA PRO A 84 0.11 17.33 2.80
C PRO A 84 1.11 16.22 2.42
N LEU A 85 0.60 15.00 2.18
CA LEU A 85 1.43 13.94 1.66
C LEU A 85 1.96 14.34 0.27
N PRO A 86 3.28 14.19 0.00
CA PRO A 86 3.84 14.52 -1.29
C PRO A 86 3.29 13.59 -2.38
N THR A 87 3.22 14.10 -3.60
CA THR A 87 2.83 13.33 -4.80
C THR A 87 3.98 12.50 -5.36
N ASP A 88 5.22 12.82 -4.97
CA ASP A 88 6.42 12.09 -5.37
C ASP A 88 6.51 10.74 -4.65
N VAL A 89 6.56 9.67 -5.43
CA VAL A 89 6.59 8.29 -4.95
C VAL A 89 7.83 7.98 -4.09
N ALA A 90 8.99 8.55 -4.42
CA ALA A 90 10.21 8.37 -3.65
C ALA A 90 10.11 9.05 -2.27
N GLU A 91 9.46 10.22 -2.20
CA GLU A 91 9.18 10.91 -0.94
C GLU A 91 8.15 10.14 -0.10
N VAL A 92 7.08 9.61 -0.73
CA VAL A 92 6.13 8.73 -0.05
C VAL A 92 6.81 7.47 0.51
N ALA A 93 7.70 6.84 -0.27
CA ALA A 93 8.46 5.68 0.21
C ALA A 93 9.35 6.02 1.41
N LYS A 94 10.00 7.19 1.43
CA LYS A 94 10.78 7.66 2.59
C LYS A 94 9.89 7.88 3.81
N ILE A 95 8.70 8.44 3.61
CA ILE A 95 7.71 8.65 4.67
C ILE A 95 7.25 7.30 5.24
N LEU A 96 6.87 6.35 4.38
CA LEU A 96 6.45 5.01 4.80
C LEU A 96 7.57 4.19 5.47
N ALA A 97 8.83 4.48 5.17
CA ALA A 97 9.98 3.87 5.82
C ALA A 97 10.25 4.40 7.24
N ARG A 98 9.57 5.48 7.69
CA ARG A 98 9.73 6.03 9.04
C ARG A 98 9.19 5.04 10.09
N PRO A 99 9.88 4.83 11.22
CA PRO A 99 9.41 3.91 12.27
C PRO A 99 7.99 4.20 12.76
N ALA A 100 7.61 5.49 12.86
CA ALA A 100 6.28 5.92 13.27
C ALA A 100 5.15 5.48 12.31
N LEU A 101 5.47 5.27 11.03
CA LEU A 101 4.53 4.87 9.99
C LEU A 101 4.67 3.40 9.58
N LYS A 102 5.55 2.64 10.26
CA LYS A 102 5.69 1.20 10.07
C LYS A 102 4.36 0.45 10.20
N PRO A 103 3.47 0.74 11.18
CA PRO A 103 2.17 0.08 11.27
C PRO A 103 1.30 0.31 10.03
N LEU A 104 1.30 1.54 9.50
CA LEU A 104 0.58 1.86 8.27
C LEU A 104 1.15 1.07 7.08
N ALA A 105 2.47 1.09 6.89
CA ALA A 105 3.13 0.36 5.81
C ALA A 105 2.86 -1.16 5.89
N THR A 106 2.97 -1.77 7.08
CA THR A 106 2.64 -3.18 7.29
C THR A 106 1.19 -3.47 6.93
N ARG A 107 0.27 -2.58 7.28
CA ARG A 107 -1.15 -2.80 7.00
C ARG A 107 -1.51 -2.63 5.54
N LEU A 108 -0.95 -1.64 4.85
CA LEU A 108 -1.12 -1.50 3.40
C LEU A 108 -0.61 -2.76 2.67
N LEU A 109 0.54 -3.30 3.11
CA LEU A 109 1.09 -4.53 2.55
C LEU A 109 0.19 -5.75 2.82
N GLN A 110 -0.28 -5.94 4.06
CA GLN A 110 -1.21 -7.02 4.40
C GLN A 110 -2.52 -6.91 3.64
N ALA A 111 -3.05 -5.69 3.51
CA ALA A 111 -4.28 -5.41 2.79
C ALA A 111 -4.14 -5.78 1.30
N SER A 112 -3.00 -5.46 0.69
CA SER A 112 -2.68 -5.83 -0.70
C SER A 112 -2.37 -7.32 -0.92
N LEU A 113 -2.06 -8.07 0.13
CA LEU A 113 -1.80 -9.52 0.08
C LEU A 113 -3.03 -10.36 0.41
N ASN A 114 -4.09 -9.77 0.98
CA ASN A 114 -5.27 -10.51 1.40
C ASN A 114 -6.29 -10.59 0.25
N ASP A 115 -6.41 -11.76 -0.37
CA ASP A 115 -7.38 -12.05 -1.43
C ASP A 115 -8.84 -11.81 -1.00
N GLU A 116 -9.17 -11.95 0.29
CA GLU A 116 -10.52 -11.67 0.78
C GLU A 116 -10.89 -10.19 0.64
N ASN A 117 -9.94 -9.27 0.78
CA ASN A 117 -10.21 -7.84 0.58
C ASN A 117 -10.51 -7.53 -0.89
N PHE A 118 -9.85 -8.22 -1.83
CA PHE A 118 -10.12 -8.05 -3.25
C PHE A 118 -11.47 -8.65 -3.63
N ARG A 119 -11.84 -9.78 -3.02
CA ARG A 119 -13.17 -10.36 -3.18
C ARG A 119 -14.25 -9.46 -2.59
N ALA A 120 -14.08 -8.98 -1.37
CA ALA A 120 -15.01 -8.07 -0.70
C ALA A 120 -15.17 -6.75 -1.46
N GLY A 121 -14.08 -6.19 -1.99
CA GLY A 121 -14.15 -4.99 -2.85
C GLY A 121 -14.95 -5.23 -4.13
N LYS A 122 -14.81 -6.40 -4.77
CA LYS A 122 -15.59 -6.78 -5.95
C LYS A 122 -17.07 -6.98 -5.62
N GLU A 123 -17.39 -7.63 -4.51
CA GLU A 123 -18.77 -7.82 -4.03
C GLU A 123 -19.43 -6.47 -3.69
N ALA A 124 -18.74 -5.59 -2.96
CA ALA A 124 -19.23 -4.24 -2.63
C ALA A 124 -19.42 -3.33 -3.86
N ALA A 125 -18.66 -3.55 -4.94
CA ALA A 125 -18.86 -2.85 -6.21
C ALA A 125 -20.05 -3.43 -7.00
N ALA A 126 -20.30 -4.74 -6.90
CA ALA A 126 -21.43 -5.41 -7.55
C ALA A 126 -22.77 -5.03 -6.92
N GLU A 127 -22.83 -4.82 -5.60
CA GLU A 127 -24.06 -4.39 -4.89
C GLU A 127 -24.44 -2.92 -5.12
N LYS A 128 -23.55 -2.11 -5.71
CA LYS A 128 -23.80 -0.70 -6.02
C LYS A 128 -24.24 -0.43 -7.46
N ASN A 129 -24.32 -1.46 -8.31
CA ASN A 129 -24.88 -1.41 -9.66
C ASN A 129 -26.28 -2.02 -9.70
#